data_AF-I8WCN5-F1
#
_entry.id   AF-I8WCN5-F1
#
_cell.length_a   1.000
_cell.length_b   1.000
_cell.length_c   1.000
_cell.angle_alpha   90.00
_cell.angle_beta   90.00
_cell.angle_gamma   90.00
#
_symmetry.space_group_name_H-M   'P 1'
#
loop_
_entity.id
_entity.type
_entity.pdbx_description
1 polymer ?
#
loop_
_entity_poly.entity_id
_entity_poly.type
_entity_poly.pdbx_seq_one_letter_code
_entity_poly.pdbx_strand_id
1 'polypeptide(L)'
;MPNWCSTAYVIDGDAKEVKQLYELMKGLEERKTPSVENGFGTTWLGCLVDALGKDWNDVRCRGSWNGLEMDGDVLKFSTETAWAPCSETFDLVREAFPNLRYYFQAEETGMEVYETNDEFGTYFSDRFFLDACSPEEEYLSEYFETQEDAFAWLEEKCGEPIKSAEDVKALDERWQSKSEDAFCYLHEFQIVN
;
A
#
# COMPACT_ATOMS: atom_id res chain seq x y z
N MET A 1 2.73 -17.99 -8.76
CA MET A 1 2.16 -16.63 -8.89
C MET A 1 2.97 -15.74 -7.95
N PRO A 2 3.26 -14.48 -8.30
CA PRO A 2 3.82 -13.57 -7.33
C PRO A 2 2.80 -13.31 -6.22
N ASN A 3 3.28 -13.02 -5.02
CA ASN A 3 2.42 -12.34 -4.05
C ASN A 3 2.28 -10.88 -4.48
N TRP A 4 1.12 -10.28 -4.27
CA TRP A 4 0.82 -8.92 -4.70
C TRP A 4 0.90 -7.97 -3.53
N CYS A 5 1.69 -6.92 -3.71
CA CYS A 5 1.78 -5.79 -2.82
C CYS A 5 0.83 -4.70 -3.31
N SER A 6 -0.16 -4.37 -2.48
CA SER A 6 -0.97 -3.18 -2.66
C SER A 6 -0.26 -2.01 -2.00
N THR A 7 -0.22 -0.86 -2.65
CA THR A 7 0.40 0.34 -2.08
C THR A 7 -0.45 1.55 -2.39
N ALA A 8 -0.94 2.23 -1.35
CA ALA A 8 -1.56 3.53 -1.48
C ALA A 8 -0.47 4.61 -1.56
N TYR A 9 -0.60 5.55 -2.48
CA TYR A 9 0.34 6.66 -2.67
C TYR A 9 -0.38 8.01 -2.59
N VAL A 10 0.32 8.99 -2.01
CA VAL A 10 0.01 10.41 -2.11
C VAL A 10 1.23 11.14 -2.65
N ILE A 11 1.06 11.92 -3.72
CA ILE A 11 2.07 12.86 -4.23
C ILE A 11 1.66 14.27 -3.84
N ASP A 12 2.58 14.97 -3.18
CA ASP A 12 2.40 16.31 -2.64
C ASP A 12 3.62 17.18 -2.97
N GLY A 13 3.45 18.51 -2.98
CA GLY A 13 4.49 19.47 -3.32
C GLY A 13 3.97 20.68 -4.07
N ASP A 14 4.70 21.11 -5.11
CA ASP A 14 4.23 22.20 -5.97
C ASP A 14 2.97 21.79 -6.75
N ALA A 15 1.87 22.51 -6.55
CA ALA A 15 0.57 22.19 -7.15
C ALA A 15 0.59 22.15 -8.69
N LYS A 16 1.48 22.90 -9.36
CA LYS A 16 1.60 22.84 -10.82
C LYS A 16 2.31 21.56 -11.26
N GLU A 17 3.38 21.17 -10.56
CA GLU A 17 4.07 19.90 -10.81
C GLU A 17 3.15 18.70 -10.52
N VAL A 18 2.36 18.72 -9.43
CA VAL A 18 1.37 17.66 -9.15
C VAL A 18 0.36 17.55 -10.30
N LYS A 19 -0.18 18.68 -10.75
CA LYS A 19 -1.12 18.71 -11.86
C LYS A 19 -0.49 18.20 -13.17
N GLN A 20 0.76 18.56 -13.45
CA GLN A 20 1.47 18.06 -14.64
C GLN A 20 1.67 16.54 -14.59
N LEU A 21 2.03 15.99 -13.43
CA LEU A 21 2.15 14.55 -13.23
C LEU A 21 0.79 13.85 -13.40
N TYR A 22 -0.27 14.39 -12.81
CA TYR A 22 -1.63 13.87 -12.99
C TYR A 22 -2.03 13.84 -14.47
N GLU A 23 -1.84 14.95 -15.20
CA GLU A 23 -2.15 15.03 -16.63
C GLU A 23 -1.35 14.02 -17.46
N LEU A 24 -0.06 13.81 -17.11
CA LEU A 24 0.79 12.80 -17.74
C LEU A 24 0.25 11.38 -17.50
N MET A 25 0.04 11.00 -16.25
CA MET A 25 -0.45 9.67 -15.87
C MET A 25 -1.85 9.42 -16.44
N LYS A 26 -2.74 10.40 -16.37
CA LYS A 26 -4.09 10.29 -16.93
C LYS A 26 -4.05 10.12 -18.45
N GLY A 27 -3.18 10.87 -19.13
CA GLY A 27 -2.97 10.74 -20.56
C GLY A 27 -2.34 9.40 -20.99
N LEU A 28 -1.69 8.67 -20.10
CA LEU A 28 -1.26 7.28 -20.32
C LEU A 28 -2.44 6.31 -20.10
N GLU A 29 -3.15 6.47 -18.99
CA GLU A 29 -4.29 5.63 -18.59
C GLU A 29 -5.40 5.60 -19.65
N GLU A 30 -5.74 6.76 -20.23
CA GLU A 30 -6.83 6.92 -21.22
C GLU A 30 -6.51 6.41 -22.64
N ARG A 31 -5.29 5.90 -22.87
CA ARG A 31 -4.91 5.37 -24.18
C ARG A 31 -5.66 4.09 -24.52
N LYS A 32 -5.77 3.79 -25.81
CA LYS A 32 -6.34 2.51 -26.29
C LYS A 32 -5.36 1.35 -26.15
N THR A 33 -4.06 1.65 -26.22
CA THR A 33 -2.96 0.68 -26.19
C THR A 33 -1.82 1.28 -25.36
N PRO A 34 -1.05 0.45 -24.64
CA PRO A 34 0.06 0.94 -23.83
C PRO A 34 1.13 1.64 -24.69
N SER A 35 1.89 2.58 -24.12
CA SER A 35 3.02 3.22 -24.81
C SER A 35 4.16 2.25 -25.09
N VAL A 36 4.30 1.25 -24.22
CA VAL A 36 5.30 0.19 -24.31
C VAL A 36 4.59 -1.16 -24.28
N GLU A 37 4.97 -2.09 -25.15
CA GLU A 37 4.39 -3.44 -25.16
C GLU A 37 4.64 -4.16 -23.83
N ASN A 38 3.56 -4.61 -23.16
CA ASN A 38 3.64 -5.23 -21.84
C ASN A 38 2.38 -6.06 -21.53
N GLY A 39 2.38 -6.77 -20.40
CA GLY A 39 1.27 -7.63 -19.94
C GLY A 39 0.29 -6.98 -18.94
N PHE A 40 0.56 -5.77 -18.47
CA PHE A 40 -0.23 -5.04 -17.47
C PHE A 40 -1.23 -4.04 -18.08
N GLY A 41 -1.00 -3.58 -19.31
CA GLY A 41 -1.84 -2.61 -20.00
C GLY A 41 -1.31 -1.17 -19.93
N THR A 42 -2.20 -0.20 -20.10
CA THR A 42 -1.85 1.22 -20.25
C THR A 42 -1.32 1.86 -18.97
N THR A 43 -1.75 1.34 -17.81
CA THR A 43 -1.34 1.81 -16.48
C THR A 43 -0.13 1.08 -15.92
N TRP A 44 0.60 0.34 -16.76
CA TRP A 44 1.85 -0.28 -16.36
C TRP A 44 2.88 0.77 -15.91
N LEU A 45 3.56 0.54 -14.78
CA LEU A 45 4.56 1.49 -14.25
C LEU A 45 5.70 1.76 -15.25
N GLY A 46 6.03 0.80 -16.12
CA GLY A 46 7.03 0.99 -17.17
C GLY A 46 6.59 1.96 -18.26
N CYS A 47 5.28 2.10 -18.51
CA CYS A 47 4.77 3.17 -19.39
C CYS A 47 5.03 4.56 -18.79
N LEU A 48 4.94 4.69 -17.46
CA LEU A 48 5.26 5.94 -16.78
C LEU A 48 6.77 6.23 -16.83
N VAL A 49 7.61 5.24 -16.52
CA VAL A 49 9.08 5.38 -16.61
C VAL A 49 9.52 5.81 -18.01
N ASP A 50 8.98 5.18 -19.06
CA ASP A 50 9.21 5.55 -20.46
C ASP A 50 8.77 6.99 -20.76
N ALA A 51 7.58 7.38 -20.28
CA ALA A 51 7.05 8.72 -20.49
C ALA A 51 7.85 9.82 -19.76
N LEU A 52 8.56 9.48 -18.68
CA LEU A 52 9.53 10.36 -18.00
C LEU A 52 10.88 10.42 -18.73
N GLY A 53 11.04 9.71 -19.85
CA GLY A 53 12.26 9.69 -20.66
C GLY A 53 13.37 8.80 -20.09
N LYS A 54 13.01 7.82 -19.25
CA LYS A 54 13.93 6.85 -18.63
C LYS A 54 13.75 5.47 -19.27
N ASP A 55 14.78 4.62 -19.19
CA ASP A 55 14.68 3.24 -19.67
C ASP A 55 14.00 2.38 -18.61
N TRP A 56 12.82 1.86 -18.92
CA TRP A 56 12.07 0.97 -18.05
C TRP A 56 12.78 -0.38 -17.82
N ASN A 57 13.77 -0.77 -18.63
CA ASN A 57 14.56 -1.98 -18.41
C ASN A 57 15.51 -1.87 -17.19
N ASP A 58 15.87 -0.65 -16.81
CA ASP A 58 16.76 -0.39 -15.66
C ASP A 58 16.00 -0.29 -14.33
N VAL A 59 14.66 -0.37 -14.36
CA VAL A 59 13.76 -0.15 -13.22
C VAL A 59 12.80 -1.33 -13.10
N ARG A 60 12.54 -1.81 -11.88
CA ARG A 60 11.64 -2.95 -11.68
C ARG A 60 10.17 -2.51 -11.72
N CYS A 61 9.66 -2.28 -12.92
CA CYS A 61 8.28 -1.89 -13.19
C CYS A 61 7.29 -3.06 -13.03
N ARG A 62 7.19 -3.66 -11.84
CA ARG A 62 6.52 -4.97 -11.64
C ARG A 62 5.03 -4.87 -11.34
N GLY A 63 4.37 -3.85 -11.87
CA GLY A 63 2.98 -3.58 -11.53
C GLY A 63 2.37 -2.43 -12.32
N SER A 64 1.16 -2.07 -11.93
CA SER A 64 0.37 -1.00 -12.53
C SER A 64 -0.26 -0.13 -11.46
N TRP A 65 -0.53 1.13 -11.79
CA TRP A 65 -1.32 2.01 -10.94
C TRP A 65 -2.82 1.87 -11.21
N ASN A 66 -3.64 2.24 -10.23
CA ASN A 66 -5.10 2.26 -10.26
C ASN A 66 -5.63 3.46 -9.45
N GLY A 67 -6.88 3.85 -9.71
CA GLY A 67 -7.58 4.84 -8.87
C GLY A 67 -6.95 6.24 -8.87
N LEU A 68 -6.44 6.70 -10.02
CA LEU A 68 -5.80 8.01 -10.15
C LEU A 68 -6.80 9.15 -9.91
N GLU A 69 -6.58 9.93 -8.84
CA GLU A 69 -7.49 11.00 -8.40
C GLU A 69 -6.73 12.22 -7.86
N MET A 70 -7.24 13.42 -8.16
CA MET A 70 -6.79 14.66 -7.51
C MET A 70 -7.66 14.96 -6.29
N ASP A 71 -7.04 15.16 -5.13
CA ASP A 71 -7.69 15.64 -3.91
C ASP A 71 -7.09 16.99 -3.52
N GLY A 72 -7.78 18.07 -3.90
CA GLY A 72 -7.21 19.42 -3.79
C GLY A 72 -5.93 19.56 -4.64
N ASP A 73 -4.82 19.87 -3.97
CA ASP A 73 -3.51 20.04 -4.61
C ASP A 73 -2.61 18.79 -4.51
N VAL A 74 -3.13 17.66 -3.99
CA VAL A 74 -2.40 16.39 -3.93
C VAL A 74 -2.96 15.36 -4.91
N LEU A 75 -2.10 14.45 -5.38
CA LEU A 75 -2.47 13.35 -6.25
C LEU A 75 -2.49 12.03 -5.46
N LYS A 76 -3.60 11.30 -5.51
CA LYS A 76 -3.77 10.00 -4.86
C LYS A 76 -3.96 8.90 -5.90
N PHE A 77 -3.40 7.73 -5.62
CA PHE A 77 -3.63 6.49 -6.40
C PHE A 77 -3.13 5.30 -5.59
N SER A 78 -3.37 4.09 -6.10
CA SER A 78 -2.72 2.89 -5.60
C SER A 78 -1.93 2.18 -6.68
N THR A 79 -1.00 1.31 -6.29
CA THR A 79 -0.34 0.37 -7.20
C THR A 79 -0.54 -1.06 -6.73
N GLU A 80 -0.68 -1.97 -7.69
CA GLU A 80 -0.58 -3.41 -7.47
C GLU A 80 0.72 -3.89 -8.09
N THR A 81 1.65 -4.36 -7.26
CA THR A 81 3.02 -4.71 -7.68
C THR A 81 3.45 -6.07 -7.14
N ALA A 82 4.31 -6.81 -7.84
CA ALA A 82 4.79 -8.07 -7.31
C ALA A 82 5.69 -7.85 -6.07
N TRP A 83 5.49 -8.61 -4.99
CA TRP A 83 6.36 -8.78 -3.80
C TRP A 83 6.69 -7.57 -2.91
N ALA A 84 6.69 -6.35 -3.41
CA ALA A 84 7.10 -5.16 -2.67
C ALA A 84 6.71 -3.89 -3.44
N PRO A 85 6.52 -2.74 -2.75
CA PRO A 85 6.30 -1.47 -3.42
C PRO A 85 7.43 -1.19 -4.43
N CYS A 86 7.08 -0.64 -5.60
CA CYS A 86 8.05 -0.27 -6.63
C CYS A 86 8.43 1.21 -6.51
N SER A 87 8.85 1.62 -5.31
CA SER A 87 9.16 3.02 -4.94
C SER A 87 10.20 3.66 -5.85
N GLU A 88 11.11 2.86 -6.44
CA GLU A 88 12.08 3.33 -7.43
C GLU A 88 11.43 4.01 -8.66
N THR A 89 10.18 3.68 -9.00
CA THR A 89 9.43 4.38 -10.05
C THR A 89 9.11 5.82 -9.65
N PHE A 90 8.77 6.03 -8.37
CA PHE A 90 8.40 7.34 -7.84
C PHE A 90 9.61 8.18 -7.43
N ASP A 91 10.76 7.55 -7.20
CA ASP A 91 12.05 8.25 -7.15
C ASP A 91 12.35 8.93 -8.50
N LEU A 92 12.08 8.26 -9.63
CA LEU A 92 12.21 8.87 -10.96
C LEU A 92 11.19 9.99 -11.20
N VAL A 93 9.98 9.87 -10.67
CA VAL A 93 9.00 10.97 -10.68
C VAL A 93 9.58 12.19 -9.96
N ARG A 94 10.19 12.00 -8.79
CA ARG A 94 10.85 13.10 -8.07
C ARG A 94 12.06 13.68 -8.80
N GLU A 95 12.79 12.89 -9.58
CA GLU A 95 13.86 13.42 -10.43
C GLU A 95 13.31 14.34 -11.54
N ALA A 96 12.17 13.97 -12.13
CA ALA A 96 11.52 14.76 -13.18
C ALA A 96 10.77 15.99 -12.63
N PHE A 97 10.22 15.86 -11.43
CA PHE A 97 9.45 16.88 -10.73
C PHE A 97 10.07 17.14 -9.34
N PRO A 98 11.13 17.96 -9.27
CA PRO A 98 12.00 18.07 -8.09
C PRO A 98 11.34 18.72 -6.88
N ASN A 99 10.19 19.36 -7.04
CA ASN A 99 9.43 19.94 -5.93
C ASN A 99 8.35 18.99 -5.40
N LEU A 100 8.25 17.77 -5.95
CA LEU A 100 7.34 16.74 -5.46
C LEU A 100 7.99 15.83 -4.41
N ARG A 101 7.14 15.30 -3.56
CA ARG A 101 7.41 14.23 -2.61
C ARG A 101 6.29 13.20 -2.74
N TYR A 102 6.61 11.94 -2.43
CA TYR A 102 5.61 10.90 -2.34
C TYR A 102 5.58 10.32 -0.92
N TYR A 103 4.38 9.98 -0.48
CA TYR A 103 4.09 9.26 0.73
C TYR A 103 3.38 7.97 0.35
N PHE A 104 3.61 6.89 1.09
CA PHE A 104 2.93 5.63 0.83
C PHE A 104 2.64 4.82 2.08
N GLN A 105 1.70 3.90 1.95
CA GLN A 105 1.47 2.78 2.85
C GLN A 105 1.30 1.52 2.00
N ALA A 106 2.13 0.51 2.24
CA ALA A 106 2.28 -0.69 1.43
C ALA A 106 1.99 -1.95 2.25
N GLU A 107 1.31 -2.90 1.62
CA GLU A 107 0.83 -4.15 2.21
C GLU A 107 1.07 -5.32 1.26
N GLU A 108 1.83 -6.32 1.69
CA GLU A 108 2.07 -7.59 0.99
C GLU A 108 1.98 -8.74 2.00
N THR A 109 0.80 -9.36 2.08
CA THR A 109 0.47 -10.36 3.12
C THR A 109 1.29 -11.64 3.02
N GLY A 110 1.75 -12.02 1.83
CA GLY A 110 2.45 -13.29 1.60
C GLY A 110 3.92 -13.31 2.02
N MET A 111 4.58 -12.14 2.15
CA MET A 111 5.92 -11.99 2.73
C MET A 111 5.94 -11.06 3.94
N GLU A 112 4.77 -10.70 4.46
CA GLU A 112 4.59 -9.82 5.63
C GLU A 112 5.22 -8.43 5.45
N VAL A 113 5.11 -7.83 4.26
CA VAL A 113 5.59 -6.47 4.03
C VAL A 113 4.48 -5.48 4.40
N TYR A 114 4.68 -4.79 5.51
CA TYR A 114 3.84 -3.68 5.95
C TYR A 114 4.76 -2.47 6.15
N GLU A 115 4.75 -1.54 5.21
CA GLU A 115 5.73 -0.45 5.17
C GLU A 115 5.04 0.90 4.92
N THR A 116 5.59 1.97 5.48
CA THR A 116 5.21 3.34 5.16
C THR A 116 6.43 4.25 5.22
N ASN A 117 6.49 5.27 4.39
CA ASN A 117 7.48 6.35 4.53
C ASN A 117 6.91 7.63 5.17
N ASP A 118 5.61 7.63 5.52
CA ASP A 118 4.96 8.76 6.15
C ASP A 118 5.12 8.71 7.67
N GLU A 119 6.36 8.91 8.14
CA GLU A 119 6.76 8.81 9.55
C GLU A 119 5.78 9.56 10.49
N PHE A 120 5.34 10.75 10.09
CA PHE A 120 4.48 11.62 10.89
C PHE A 120 2.98 11.38 10.73
N GLY A 121 2.58 10.51 9.80
CA GLY A 121 1.18 10.20 9.56
C GLY A 121 0.40 11.38 8.98
N THR A 122 1.05 12.13 8.09
CA THR A 122 0.47 13.31 7.45
C THR A 122 -0.72 12.93 6.57
N TYR A 123 -0.60 11.80 5.88
CA TYR A 123 -1.56 11.22 4.95
C TYR A 123 -2.00 9.81 5.36
N PHE A 124 -1.08 9.02 5.94
CA PHE A 124 -1.34 7.66 6.41
C PHE A 124 -1.04 7.59 7.91
N SER A 125 -2.03 7.87 8.75
CA SER A 125 -1.85 7.88 10.20
C SER A 125 -1.82 6.48 10.82
N ASP A 126 -2.37 5.48 10.13
CA ASP A 126 -2.40 4.10 10.61
C ASP A 126 -0.98 3.52 10.75
N ARG A 127 -0.76 2.81 11.85
CA ARG A 127 0.50 2.16 12.22
C ARG A 127 0.35 0.67 12.46
N PHE A 128 -0.89 0.21 12.64
CA PHE A 128 -1.21 -1.18 12.84
C PHE A 128 -2.35 -1.59 11.93
N PHE A 129 -2.28 -2.81 11.41
CA PHE A 129 -3.35 -3.45 10.69
C PHE A 129 -3.66 -4.79 11.37
N LEU A 130 -4.90 -4.97 11.79
CA LEU A 130 -5.37 -6.23 12.32
C LEU A 130 -6.07 -7.00 11.20
N ASP A 131 -5.66 -8.24 10.98
CA ASP A 131 -6.22 -9.16 10.00
C ASP A 131 -6.53 -10.49 10.69
N ALA A 132 -7.80 -10.88 10.70
CA ALA A 132 -8.23 -12.05 11.45
C ALA A 132 -9.43 -12.76 10.80
N CYS A 133 -9.44 -14.08 10.93
CA CYS A 133 -10.59 -14.92 10.61
C CYS A 133 -10.90 -15.79 11.81
N SER A 134 -12.10 -15.67 12.36
CA SER A 134 -12.51 -16.43 13.54
C SER A 134 -12.72 -17.92 13.20
N PRO A 135 -12.76 -18.81 14.21
CA PRO A 135 -13.13 -20.22 14.01
C PRO A 135 -14.52 -20.42 13.40
N GLU A 136 -15.39 -19.42 13.51
CA GLU A 136 -16.74 -19.37 12.92
C GLU A 136 -16.75 -18.77 11.50
N GLU A 137 -15.59 -18.60 10.87
CA GLU A 137 -15.40 -18.02 9.54
C GLU A 137 -15.84 -16.53 9.44
N GLU A 138 -15.81 -15.81 10.57
CA GLU A 138 -16.05 -14.37 10.58
C GLU A 138 -14.74 -13.63 10.30
N TYR A 139 -14.71 -12.88 9.20
CA TYR A 139 -13.56 -12.06 8.83
C TYR A 139 -13.61 -10.69 9.52
N LEU A 140 -12.51 -10.35 10.18
CA LEU A 140 -12.32 -9.13 10.95
C LEU A 140 -11.04 -8.46 10.46
N SER A 141 -11.16 -7.25 9.93
CA SER A 141 -9.99 -6.45 9.55
C SER A 141 -10.23 -4.97 9.85
N GLU A 142 -9.21 -4.30 10.36
CA GLU A 142 -9.28 -2.87 10.69
C GLU A 142 -7.86 -2.27 10.84
N TYR A 143 -7.75 -0.97 10.55
CA TYR A 143 -6.52 -0.19 10.68
C TYR A 143 -6.55 0.70 11.93
N PHE A 144 -5.38 0.90 12.54
CA PHE A 144 -5.27 1.65 13.79
C PHE A 144 -4.02 2.52 13.82
N GLU A 145 -4.15 3.72 14.38
CA GLU A 145 -3.01 4.62 14.66
C GLU A 145 -2.14 4.11 15.82
N THR A 146 -2.75 3.43 16.80
CA THR A 146 -2.06 2.94 18.00
C THR A 146 -2.33 1.47 18.26
N GLN A 147 -1.37 0.83 18.93
CA GLN A 147 -1.47 -0.58 19.30
C GLN A 147 -2.57 -0.80 20.35
N GLU A 148 -2.73 0.16 21.27
CA GLU A 148 -3.73 0.12 22.32
C GLU A 148 -5.16 0.16 21.76
N ASP A 149 -5.41 0.95 20.71
CA ASP A 149 -6.71 0.99 20.05
C ASP A 149 -7.03 -0.34 19.36
N ALA A 150 -6.05 -0.97 18.71
CA ALA A 150 -6.19 -2.29 18.12
C ALA A 150 -6.56 -3.35 19.18
N PHE A 151 -5.90 -3.33 20.34
CA PHE A 151 -6.21 -4.23 21.45
C PHE A 151 -7.60 -4.01 22.02
N ALA A 152 -7.98 -2.76 22.28
CA ALA A 152 -9.30 -2.43 22.81
C ALA A 152 -10.42 -2.87 21.85
N TRP A 153 -10.22 -2.66 20.55
CA TRP A 153 -11.16 -3.11 19.52
C TRP A 153 -11.26 -4.63 19.47
N LEU A 154 -10.14 -5.35 19.49
CA LEU A 154 -10.15 -6.81 19.45
C LEU A 154 -10.78 -7.41 20.71
N GLU A 155 -10.51 -6.83 21.90
CA GLU A 155 -11.17 -7.21 23.16
C GLU A 155 -12.70 -7.07 23.05
N GLU A 156 -13.20 -5.98 22.45
CA GLU A 156 -14.64 -5.80 22.21
C GLU A 156 -15.20 -6.86 21.27
N LYS A 157 -14.51 -7.17 20.16
CA LYS A 157 -14.96 -8.15 19.17
C LYS A 157 -14.98 -9.57 19.73
N CYS A 158 -13.96 -9.95 20.48
CA CYS A 158 -13.81 -11.31 20.99
C CYS A 158 -14.53 -11.52 22.34
N GLY A 159 -14.85 -10.44 23.06
CA GLY A 159 -15.46 -10.52 24.39
C GLY A 159 -14.52 -11.10 25.45
N GLU A 160 -13.20 -11.05 25.23
CA GLU A 160 -12.17 -11.50 26.17
C GLU A 160 -11.00 -10.52 26.23
N PRO A 161 -10.27 -10.42 27.37
CA PRO A 161 -9.26 -9.40 27.56
C PRO A 161 -8.09 -9.50 26.57
N ILE A 162 -7.73 -8.38 25.92
CA ILE A 162 -6.56 -8.27 25.03
C ILE A 162 -5.77 -7.02 25.44
N LYS A 163 -4.51 -7.17 25.86
CA LYS A 163 -3.70 -6.06 26.39
C LYS A 163 -2.28 -6.02 25.85
N SER A 164 -1.90 -7.00 25.03
CA SER A 164 -0.53 -7.18 24.57
C SER A 164 -0.49 -7.96 23.26
N ALA A 165 0.63 -7.89 22.56
CA ALA A 165 0.87 -8.69 21.36
C ALA A 165 0.90 -10.19 21.71
N GLU A 166 1.35 -10.54 22.91
CA GLU A 166 1.29 -11.90 23.43
C GLU A 166 -0.15 -12.40 23.59
N ASP A 167 -1.10 -11.54 23.97
CA ASP A 167 -2.52 -11.91 24.05
C ASP A 167 -3.11 -12.17 22.66
N VAL A 168 -2.76 -11.35 21.66
CA VAL A 168 -3.15 -11.57 20.25
C VAL A 168 -2.58 -12.89 19.73
N LYS A 169 -1.29 -13.16 19.98
CA LYS A 169 -0.68 -14.43 19.60
C LYS A 169 -1.34 -15.63 20.30
N ALA A 170 -1.65 -15.49 21.60
CA ALA A 170 -2.35 -16.54 22.32
C ALA A 170 -3.78 -16.74 21.79
N LEU A 171 -4.43 -15.68 21.30
CA LEU A 171 -5.74 -15.76 20.63
C LEU A 171 -5.63 -16.55 19.33
N ASP A 172 -4.67 -16.21 18.48
CA ASP A 172 -4.36 -16.90 17.23
C ASP A 172 -4.13 -18.41 17.46
N GLU A 173 -3.24 -18.77 18.38
CA GLU A 173 -2.97 -20.18 18.73
C GLU A 173 -4.25 -20.92 19.20
N ARG A 174 -5.13 -20.25 19.96
CA ARG A 174 -6.41 -20.82 20.38
C ARG A 174 -7.36 -20.99 19.21
N TRP A 175 -7.42 -20.03 18.29
CA TRP A 175 -8.31 -20.07 17.13
C TRP A 175 -7.89 -21.16 16.14
N GLN A 176 -6.59 -21.23 15.81
CA GLN A 176 -6.01 -22.28 14.97
C GLN A 176 -6.25 -23.69 15.54
N SER A 177 -6.28 -23.85 16.87
CA SER A 177 -6.59 -25.14 17.49
C SER A 177 -8.03 -25.62 17.25
N LYS A 178 -8.93 -24.72 16.86
CA LYS A 178 -10.34 -25.01 16.59
C LYS A 178 -10.64 -25.14 15.10
N SER A 179 -9.96 -24.37 14.26
CA SER A 179 -10.10 -24.39 12.80
C SER A 179 -8.76 -24.08 12.15
N GLU A 180 -8.36 -24.88 11.15
CA GLU A 180 -7.10 -24.68 10.42
C GLU A 180 -7.10 -23.39 9.58
N ASP A 181 -8.28 -22.87 9.25
CA ASP A 181 -8.46 -21.65 8.46
C ASP A 181 -8.59 -20.38 9.33
N ALA A 182 -8.62 -20.53 10.65
CA ALA A 182 -8.73 -19.41 11.57
C ALA A 182 -7.36 -18.82 11.90
N PHE A 183 -7.27 -17.50 12.00
CA PHE A 183 -6.04 -16.78 12.32
C PHE A 183 -6.35 -15.43 12.96
N CYS A 184 -5.36 -14.87 13.67
CA CYS A 184 -5.43 -13.49 14.16
C CYS A 184 -4.05 -12.85 14.18
N TYR A 185 -3.84 -11.88 13.30
CA TYR A 185 -2.56 -11.20 13.15
C TYR A 185 -2.70 -9.71 13.38
N LEU A 186 -1.70 -9.14 14.06
CA LEU A 186 -1.52 -7.70 14.19
C LEU A 186 -0.20 -7.34 13.52
N HIS A 187 -0.30 -6.64 12.40
CA HIS A 187 0.83 -6.19 11.61
C HIS A 187 1.16 -4.75 11.99
N GLU A 188 2.45 -4.44 12.20
CA GLU A 188 2.94 -3.08 12.43
C GLU A 188 3.59 -2.55 11.15
N PHE A 189 3.13 -1.41 10.66
CA PHE A 189 3.72 -0.74 9.51
C PHE A 189 5.11 -0.20 9.87
N GLN A 190 6.14 -0.76 9.25
CA GLN A 190 7.52 -0.34 9.43
C GLN A 190 7.78 0.98 8.71
N ILE A 191 8.43 1.92 9.40
CA ILE A 191 8.80 3.20 8.82
C ILE A 191 10.08 3.02 7.98
N VAL A 192 10.00 3.31 6.70
CA VAL A 192 11.09 3.21 5.71
C VAL A 192 11.39 4.58 5.10
N ASN A 193 12.64 4.79 4.66
CA ASN A 193 13.12 6.07 4.12
C ASN A 193 13.40 6.00 2.62
#